data_AF-A0A7Y2J179-F1
#
_entry.id   AF-A0A7Y2J179-F1
#
_cell.length_a   1.000
_cell.length_b   1.000
_cell.length_c   1.000
_cell.angle_alpha   90.00
_cell.angle_beta   90.00
_cell.angle_gamma   90.00
#
_symmetry.space_group_name_H-M   'P 1'
#
loop_
_entity.id
_entity.type
_entity.pdbx_description
1 polymer ?
#
loop_
_entity_poly.entity_id
_entity_poly.type
_entity_poly.pdbx_seq_one_letter_code
_entity_poly.pdbx_strand_id
1 'polypeptide(L)'
;QNDVKVTDVELAAREGFESVEHAKRYTTLGMATDQGKLSNINGLAILAGQLGEEIPKVGTTTFRPPYTPISMGAIAGEARGELFQPLRKTPMHDWHEANGAHWEPVGHWRRPYAFPRDDESVHDAVMREVTATRNGVGLLDASTLGKLIVKGPDAGRFLDMLYTNMMSTLPVGKCRYGLMCTENGFLTDDGVVARMSDDTWLCHTTTGGAERIHAHMEEWLQTEWWDWKVYVANVTEQYAQIGVVGPKAREVLQALGGDMDLSKEALPFMQWADGRIGDFDARVFRISFSGELSYEIAVPASQGMAFWRALLDAGEPHGITPYGTECLHIMRAEKGFIMIGDETDGTVIPQDLGLNWAISKKKDDYLGKRAQDREHMRDPLRWKLVGLE
;
A
#
# COMPACT_ATOMS: atom_id res chain seq x y z
N GLN A 1 5.69 -50.31 6.20
CA GLN A 1 4.80 -49.15 5.98
C GLN A 1 4.71 -48.79 4.50
N ASN A 2 5.84 -48.62 3.80
CA ASN A 2 5.83 -48.43 2.33
C ASN A 2 6.03 -49.73 1.54
N ASP A 3 5.97 -50.89 2.21
CA ASP A 3 6.18 -52.23 1.62
C ASP A 3 7.44 -52.42 0.77
N VAL A 4 8.49 -51.64 1.07
CA VAL A 4 9.81 -51.78 0.46
C VAL A 4 10.48 -53.06 0.96
N LYS A 5 10.84 -53.93 0.02
CA LYS A 5 11.53 -55.20 0.24
C LYS A 5 13.02 -55.08 -0.09
N VAL A 6 13.79 -56.08 0.32
CA VAL A 6 15.20 -56.23 -0.07
C VAL A 6 15.34 -56.20 -1.60
N THR A 7 14.45 -56.92 -2.31
CA THR A 7 14.46 -57.01 -3.77
C THR A 7 14.32 -55.66 -4.47
N ASP A 8 13.67 -54.68 -3.84
CA ASP A 8 13.46 -53.36 -4.43
C ASP A 8 14.72 -52.49 -4.31
N VAL A 9 15.44 -52.60 -3.18
CA VAL A 9 16.75 -51.94 -2.99
C VAL A 9 17.82 -52.59 -3.87
N GLU A 10 17.79 -53.91 -4.02
CA GLU A 10 18.66 -54.63 -4.95
C GLU A 10 18.39 -54.26 -6.41
N LEU A 11 17.13 -54.12 -6.79
CA LEU A 11 16.76 -53.63 -8.11
C LEU A 11 17.28 -52.21 -8.34
N ALA A 12 17.13 -51.31 -7.36
CA ALA A 12 17.65 -49.95 -7.46
C ALA A 12 19.18 -49.94 -7.71
N ALA A 13 19.93 -50.77 -6.99
CA ALA A 13 21.37 -50.90 -7.22
C ALA A 13 21.70 -51.45 -8.62
N ARG A 14 20.98 -52.48 -9.10
CA ARG A 14 21.17 -53.04 -10.45
C ARG A 14 20.85 -52.06 -11.57
N GLU A 15 19.92 -51.14 -11.33
CA GLU A 15 19.57 -50.07 -12.27
C GLU A 15 20.51 -48.85 -12.19
N GLY A 16 21.57 -48.92 -11.38
CA GLY A 16 22.61 -47.91 -11.30
C GLY A 16 22.36 -46.79 -10.28
N PHE A 17 21.40 -46.96 -9.37
CA PHE A 17 21.18 -45.99 -8.29
C PHE A 17 22.16 -46.24 -7.13
N GLU A 18 23.37 -45.67 -7.25
CA GLU A 18 24.44 -45.81 -6.25
C GLU A 18 24.26 -44.89 -5.03
N SER A 19 23.70 -43.69 -5.25
CA SER A 19 23.43 -42.73 -4.16
C SER A 19 22.27 -43.20 -3.30
N VAL A 20 22.42 -43.16 -1.97
CA VAL A 20 21.32 -43.40 -1.03
C VAL A 20 20.12 -42.48 -1.32
N GLU A 21 20.37 -41.25 -1.75
CA GLU A 21 19.29 -40.30 -2.06
C GLU A 21 18.50 -40.74 -3.30
N HIS A 22 19.14 -41.37 -4.29
CA HIS A 22 18.45 -41.96 -5.43
C HIS A 22 17.70 -43.24 -5.05
N ALA A 23 18.36 -44.16 -4.34
CA ALA A 23 17.74 -45.40 -3.89
C ALA A 23 16.51 -45.13 -3.01
N LYS A 24 16.58 -44.16 -2.09
CA LYS A 24 15.46 -43.66 -1.29
C LYS A 24 14.28 -43.23 -2.16
N ARG A 25 14.51 -42.39 -3.17
CA ARG A 25 13.45 -41.83 -4.03
C ARG A 25 12.84 -42.86 -4.96
N TYR A 26 13.67 -43.76 -5.49
CA TYR A 26 13.25 -44.83 -6.38
C TYR A 26 12.37 -45.85 -5.64
N THR A 27 12.81 -46.28 -4.46
CA THR A 27 12.12 -47.34 -3.69
C THR A 27 11.06 -46.81 -2.73
N THR A 28 11.07 -45.52 -2.40
CA THR A 28 10.32 -44.90 -1.29
C THR A 28 10.75 -45.36 0.12
N LEU A 29 11.94 -45.97 0.24
CA LEU A 29 12.53 -46.37 1.52
C LEU A 29 12.62 -45.19 2.49
N GLY A 30 12.11 -45.37 3.71
CA GLY A 30 12.20 -44.37 4.77
C GLY A 30 11.38 -43.09 4.56
N MET A 31 10.50 -43.07 3.57
CA MET A 31 9.63 -41.91 3.27
C MET A 31 8.25 -41.99 3.95
N ALA A 32 8.02 -42.99 4.81
CA ALA A 32 6.75 -43.18 5.49
C ALA A 32 6.58 -42.22 6.70
N THR A 33 5.47 -42.33 7.44
CA THR A 33 5.22 -41.43 8.60
C THR A 33 6.20 -41.64 9.75
N ASP A 34 6.88 -42.78 9.79
CA ASP A 34 7.98 -43.05 10.73
C ASP A 34 9.29 -42.35 10.33
N GLN A 35 9.39 -41.80 9.11
CA GLN A 35 10.59 -41.18 8.52
C GLN A 35 11.81 -42.10 8.55
N GLY A 36 11.58 -43.40 8.36
CA GLY A 36 12.63 -44.40 8.23
C GLY A 36 13.41 -44.71 9.50
N LYS A 37 12.85 -44.40 10.69
CA LYS A 37 13.45 -44.69 12.00
C LYS A 37 13.87 -46.16 12.17
N LEU A 38 13.12 -47.09 11.58
CA LEU A 38 13.43 -48.52 11.61
C LEU A 38 13.91 -49.09 10.27
N SER A 39 13.89 -48.31 9.18
CA SER A 39 14.15 -48.83 7.82
C SER A 39 15.37 -48.22 7.13
N ASN A 40 15.78 -46.98 7.44
CA ASN A 40 16.87 -46.31 6.74
C ASN A 40 18.21 -47.03 6.89
N ILE A 41 18.60 -47.39 8.12
CA ILE A 41 19.88 -48.08 8.37
C ILE A 41 19.88 -49.47 7.73
N ASN A 42 18.74 -50.17 7.75
CA ASN A 42 18.61 -51.50 7.14
C ASN A 42 18.73 -51.43 5.61
N GLY A 43 18.03 -50.49 4.97
CA GLY A 43 18.12 -50.31 3.52
C GLY A 43 19.48 -49.76 3.06
N LEU A 44 20.14 -48.94 3.89
CA LEU A 44 21.52 -48.52 3.67
C LEU A 44 22.50 -49.70 3.69
N ALA A 45 22.34 -50.63 4.65
CA ALA A 45 23.16 -51.83 4.71
C ALA A 45 22.96 -52.73 3.47
N ILE A 46 21.73 -52.84 2.98
CA ILE A 46 21.41 -53.61 1.76
C ILE A 46 22.04 -52.94 0.54
N LEU A 47 21.90 -51.63 0.38
CA LEU A 47 22.50 -50.88 -0.72
C LEU A 47 24.04 -50.99 -0.69
N ALA A 48 24.65 -50.82 0.49
CA ALA A 48 26.10 -50.98 0.67
C ALA A 48 26.58 -52.38 0.28
N GLY A 49 25.85 -53.43 0.66
CA GLY A 49 26.15 -54.81 0.27
C GLY A 49 26.10 -55.04 -1.24
N GLN A 50 25.14 -54.43 -1.95
CA GLN A 50 25.02 -54.54 -3.40
C GLN A 50 26.10 -53.74 -4.16
N LEU A 51 26.56 -52.62 -3.60
CA LEU A 51 27.61 -51.78 -4.18
C LEU A 51 29.03 -52.26 -3.81
N GLY A 52 29.16 -53.22 -2.88
CA GLY A 52 30.46 -53.68 -2.38
C GLY A 52 31.20 -52.63 -1.54
N GLU A 53 30.47 -51.72 -0.89
CA GLU A 53 31.02 -50.61 -0.11
C GLU A 53 30.68 -50.73 1.38
N GLU A 54 31.39 -49.99 2.22
CA GLU A 54 31.05 -49.86 3.64
C GLU A 54 29.87 -48.90 3.84
N ILE A 55 29.01 -49.18 4.82
CA ILE A 55 27.81 -48.35 5.13
C ILE A 55 28.15 -46.84 5.26
N PRO A 56 29.23 -46.41 5.95
CA PRO A 56 29.57 -44.99 6.05
C PRO A 56 29.86 -44.32 4.70
N LYS A 57 30.31 -45.07 3.68
CA LYS A 57 30.64 -44.54 2.35
C LYS A 57 29.41 -44.34 1.47
N VAL A 58 28.37 -45.14 1.66
CA VAL A 58 27.04 -44.92 1.02
C VAL A 58 26.35 -43.70 1.63
N GLY A 59 26.73 -43.33 2.86
CA GLY A 59 26.25 -42.17 3.58
C GLY A 59 24.88 -42.38 4.21
N THR A 60 24.27 -41.30 4.70
CA THR A 60 22.89 -41.30 5.18
C THR A 60 22.06 -40.33 4.36
N THR A 61 20.74 -40.54 4.33
CA THR A 61 19.86 -39.51 3.79
C THR A 61 19.80 -38.30 4.72
N THR A 62 19.43 -37.14 4.17
CA THR A 62 19.32 -35.92 4.96
C THR A 62 18.26 -36.04 6.07
N PHE A 63 18.65 -35.79 7.32
CA PHE A 63 17.71 -35.66 8.44
C PHE A 63 17.01 -34.30 8.39
N ARG A 64 15.68 -34.28 8.51
CA ARG A 64 14.86 -33.06 8.42
C ARG A 64 13.93 -32.95 9.62
N PRO A 65 13.70 -31.73 10.16
CA PRO A 65 12.56 -31.50 11.03
C PRO A 65 11.23 -31.60 10.24
N PRO A 66 10.10 -31.89 10.91
CA PRO A 66 10.01 -32.24 12.33
C PRO A 66 10.43 -33.69 12.59
N TYR A 67 11.04 -33.97 13.76
CA TYR A 67 11.54 -35.31 14.14
C TYR A 67 10.44 -36.40 14.12
N THR A 68 9.24 -36.03 14.58
CA THR A 68 7.99 -36.77 14.43
C THR A 68 6.91 -35.83 13.90
N PRO A 69 5.87 -36.34 13.22
CA PRO A 69 4.78 -35.50 12.74
C PRO A 69 4.20 -34.63 13.86
N ILE A 70 4.00 -33.35 13.56
CA ILE A 70 3.27 -32.38 14.39
C ILE A 70 2.03 -31.92 13.62
N SER A 71 0.96 -31.53 14.32
CA SER A 71 -0.26 -31.07 13.66
C SER A 71 -0.07 -29.68 13.07
N MET A 72 -0.76 -29.38 11.96
CA MET A 72 -0.78 -28.03 11.39
C MET A 72 -1.33 -26.99 12.38
N GLY A 73 -2.28 -27.38 13.23
CA GLY A 73 -2.81 -26.51 14.28
C GLY A 73 -1.77 -26.11 15.33
N ALA A 74 -0.83 -26.99 15.67
CA ALA A 74 0.27 -26.65 16.57
C ALA A 74 1.27 -25.66 15.94
N ILE A 75 1.44 -25.71 14.61
CA ILE A 75 2.27 -24.77 13.86
C ILE A 75 1.57 -23.40 13.75
N ALA A 76 0.28 -23.40 13.42
CA ALA A 76 -0.51 -22.18 13.26
C ALA A 76 -0.73 -21.44 14.58
N GLY A 77 -0.82 -22.16 15.71
CA GLY A 77 -1.09 -21.56 17.02
C GLY A 77 -2.40 -20.76 17.01
N GLU A 78 -2.35 -19.53 17.51
CA GLU A 78 -3.50 -18.61 17.52
C GLU A 78 -3.61 -17.72 16.27
N ALA A 79 -2.78 -17.93 15.24
CA ALA A 79 -2.94 -17.25 13.94
C ALA A 79 -4.13 -17.84 13.16
N ARG A 80 -5.36 -17.59 13.64
CA ARG A 80 -6.64 -18.09 13.09
C ARG A 80 -7.79 -17.12 13.37
N GLY A 81 -8.87 -17.22 12.61
CA GLY A 81 -10.06 -16.38 12.79
C GLY A 81 -9.71 -14.88 12.71
N GLU A 82 -10.24 -14.08 13.64
CA GLU A 82 -9.98 -12.64 13.72
C GLU A 82 -8.51 -12.29 14.05
N LEU A 83 -7.76 -13.22 14.65
CA LEU A 83 -6.35 -13.03 15.00
C LEU A 83 -5.39 -13.45 13.86
N PHE A 84 -5.92 -14.00 12.76
CA PHE A 84 -5.10 -14.43 11.63
C PHE A 84 -4.32 -13.26 11.01
N GLN A 85 -4.95 -12.10 10.90
CA GLN A 85 -4.35 -10.89 10.36
C GLN A 85 -4.88 -9.66 11.10
N PRO A 86 -4.01 -8.71 11.51
CA PRO A 86 -4.46 -7.49 12.17
C PRO A 86 -5.47 -6.70 11.33
N LEU A 87 -6.51 -6.22 11.99
CA LEU A 87 -7.51 -5.33 11.42
C LEU A 87 -7.22 -3.89 11.85
N ARG A 88 -6.72 -3.06 10.93
CA ARG A 88 -6.56 -1.62 11.19
C ARG A 88 -7.89 -0.91 10.98
N LYS A 89 -8.30 -0.13 11.98
CA LYS A 89 -9.57 0.60 12.05
C LYS A 89 -9.30 2.10 12.16
N THR A 90 -9.99 2.90 11.36
CA THR A 90 -9.90 4.37 11.48
C THR A 90 -10.74 4.84 12.67
N PRO A 91 -10.58 6.09 13.14
CA PRO A 91 -11.43 6.63 14.19
C PRO A 91 -12.93 6.66 13.84
N MET A 92 -13.29 6.58 12.56
CA MET A 92 -14.67 6.58 12.06
C MET A 92 -15.22 5.16 11.82
N HIS A 93 -14.44 4.11 12.08
CA HIS A 93 -14.79 2.72 11.75
C HIS A 93 -16.14 2.28 12.33
N ASP A 94 -16.39 2.53 13.61
CA ASP A 94 -17.63 2.11 14.27
C ASP A 94 -18.86 2.84 13.70
N TRP A 95 -18.67 4.09 13.24
CA TRP A 95 -19.74 4.81 12.54
C TRP A 95 -20.01 4.21 11.17
N HIS A 96 -18.97 3.84 10.41
CA HIS A 96 -19.16 3.16 9.13
C HIS A 96 -19.93 1.83 9.30
N GLU A 97 -19.55 1.03 10.30
CA GLU A 97 -20.24 -0.24 10.61
C GLU A 97 -21.71 -0.01 10.96
N ALA A 98 -21.98 0.97 11.83
CA ALA A 98 -23.34 1.32 12.24
C ALA A 98 -24.20 1.92 11.11
N ASN A 99 -23.58 2.43 10.04
CA ASN A 99 -24.27 3.04 8.89
C ASN A 99 -24.19 2.18 7.63
N GLY A 100 -24.03 0.86 7.79
CA GLY A 100 -24.19 -0.10 6.70
C GLY A 100 -23.08 -0.06 5.65
N ALA A 101 -21.86 0.35 6.02
CA ALA A 101 -20.74 0.31 5.09
C ALA A 101 -20.54 -1.11 4.52
N HIS A 102 -20.52 -1.20 3.20
CA HIS A 102 -19.96 -2.34 2.50
C HIS A 102 -18.44 -2.22 2.55
N TRP A 103 -17.72 -3.26 2.96
CA TRP A 103 -16.29 -3.17 3.26
C TRP A 103 -15.42 -3.74 2.15
N GLU A 104 -14.24 -3.14 1.96
CA GLU A 104 -13.14 -3.76 1.22
C GLU A 104 -11.85 -3.88 2.07
N PRO A 105 -11.05 -4.92 1.83
CA PRO A 105 -9.71 -5.02 2.41
C PRO A 105 -8.70 -4.17 1.62
N VAL A 106 -8.07 -3.19 2.27
CA VAL A 106 -6.96 -2.41 1.69
C VAL A 106 -5.70 -2.63 2.52
N GLY A 107 -4.93 -3.65 2.15
CA GLY A 107 -3.89 -4.21 3.01
C GLY A 107 -4.50 -4.66 4.34
N HIS A 108 -3.96 -4.15 5.46
CA HIS A 108 -4.51 -4.44 6.80
C HIS A 108 -5.67 -3.52 7.19
N TRP A 109 -5.99 -2.49 6.41
CA TRP A 109 -7.13 -1.63 6.68
C TRP A 109 -8.44 -2.27 6.23
N ARG A 110 -9.53 -1.90 6.91
CA ARG A 110 -10.89 -2.03 6.36
C ARG A 110 -11.40 -0.64 6.04
N ARG A 111 -11.70 -0.43 4.75
CA ARG A 111 -12.23 0.83 4.24
C ARG A 111 -13.66 0.62 3.73
N PRO A 112 -14.54 1.61 3.88
CA PRO A 112 -15.83 1.57 3.20
C PRO A 112 -15.62 1.54 1.69
N TYR A 113 -16.15 0.51 1.04
CA TYR A 113 -16.26 0.38 -0.42
C TYR A 113 -17.42 1.21 -0.95
N ALA A 114 -18.56 1.13 -0.27
CA ALA A 114 -19.79 1.88 -0.54
C ALA A 114 -20.67 1.93 0.72
N PHE A 115 -21.72 2.74 0.72
CA PHE A 115 -22.75 2.85 1.74
C PHE A 115 -24.14 2.62 1.10
N PRO A 116 -24.55 1.35 0.90
CA PRO A 116 -25.90 1.01 0.43
C PRO A 116 -26.99 1.50 1.37
N ARG A 117 -28.12 1.95 0.80
CA ARG A 117 -29.33 2.32 1.55
C ARG A 117 -30.44 1.34 1.26
N ASP A 118 -31.18 0.95 2.30
CA ASP A 118 -32.34 0.06 2.20
C ASP A 118 -32.02 -1.20 1.38
N ASP A 119 -32.67 -1.35 0.22
CA ASP A 119 -32.58 -2.52 -0.66
C ASP A 119 -31.64 -2.27 -1.88
N GLU A 120 -30.85 -1.18 -1.88
CA GLU A 120 -29.94 -0.87 -2.98
C GLU A 120 -28.90 -1.97 -3.20
N SER A 121 -28.65 -2.29 -4.47
CA SER A 121 -27.45 -3.04 -4.81
C SER A 121 -26.20 -2.20 -4.52
N VAL A 122 -25.06 -2.86 -4.30
CA VAL A 122 -23.78 -2.15 -4.11
C VAL A 122 -23.46 -1.25 -5.30
N HIS A 123 -23.78 -1.68 -6.53
CA HIS A 123 -23.58 -0.89 -7.73
C HIS A 123 -24.44 0.38 -7.73
N ASP A 124 -25.73 0.27 -7.41
CA ASP A 124 -26.65 1.43 -7.38
C ASP A 124 -26.24 2.43 -6.29
N ALA A 125 -25.77 1.94 -5.14
CA ALA A 125 -25.23 2.76 -4.07
C ALA A 125 -24.02 3.59 -4.53
N VAL A 126 -23.06 2.95 -5.20
CA VAL A 126 -21.89 3.61 -5.78
C VAL A 126 -22.30 4.67 -6.80
N MET A 127 -23.20 4.36 -7.72
CA MET A 127 -23.66 5.32 -8.74
C MET A 127 -24.40 6.52 -8.12
N ARG A 128 -25.19 6.28 -7.06
CA ARG A 128 -25.82 7.33 -6.26
C ARG A 128 -24.78 8.19 -5.56
N GLU A 129 -23.76 7.60 -4.94
CA GLU A 129 -22.68 8.31 -4.25
C GLU A 129 -21.89 9.22 -5.20
N VAL A 130 -21.55 8.74 -6.40
CA VAL A 130 -20.87 9.53 -7.43
C VAL A 130 -21.74 10.73 -7.82
N THR A 131 -23.01 10.48 -8.13
CA THR A 131 -23.97 11.51 -8.54
C THR A 131 -24.19 12.55 -7.43
N ALA A 132 -24.34 12.10 -6.18
CA ALA A 132 -24.54 12.97 -5.02
C ALA A 132 -23.31 13.85 -4.75
N THR A 133 -22.10 13.29 -4.88
CA THR A 133 -20.85 14.03 -4.69
C THR A 133 -20.65 15.08 -5.77
N ARG A 134 -20.89 14.74 -7.04
CA ARG A 134 -20.79 15.67 -8.18
C ARG A 134 -21.79 16.83 -8.08
N ASN A 135 -23.03 16.55 -7.66
CA ASN A 135 -24.10 17.54 -7.64
C ASN A 135 -24.22 18.32 -6.31
N GLY A 136 -23.62 17.82 -5.23
CA GLY A 136 -23.75 18.36 -3.89
C GLY A 136 -22.45 18.29 -3.12
N VAL A 137 -22.38 17.38 -2.15
CA VAL A 137 -21.21 17.17 -1.30
C VAL A 137 -21.14 15.72 -0.83
N GLY A 138 -19.95 15.14 -0.91
CA GLY A 138 -19.63 13.82 -0.42
C GLY A 138 -18.55 13.85 0.65
N LEU A 139 -18.57 12.85 1.53
CA LEU A 139 -17.56 12.62 2.57
C LEU A 139 -16.83 11.31 2.35
N LEU A 140 -15.50 11.36 2.38
CA LEU A 140 -14.63 10.19 2.32
C LEU A 140 -13.75 10.12 3.55
N ASP A 141 -13.68 8.94 4.16
CA ASP A 141 -12.61 8.64 5.11
C ASP A 141 -11.29 8.36 4.35
N ALA A 142 -10.42 9.38 4.35
CA ALA A 142 -9.08 9.36 3.77
C ALA A 142 -7.99 9.13 4.83
N SER A 143 -8.36 8.78 6.07
CA SER A 143 -7.42 8.64 7.20
C SER A 143 -6.33 7.59 6.97
N THR A 144 -6.56 6.65 6.06
CA THR A 144 -5.64 5.52 5.80
C THR A 144 -4.42 5.88 4.94
N LEU A 145 -4.43 7.05 4.26
CA LEU A 145 -3.27 7.50 3.47
C LEU A 145 -2.04 7.62 4.36
N GLY A 146 -0.87 7.24 3.84
CA GLY A 146 0.37 7.43 4.58
C GLY A 146 0.69 8.92 4.73
N LYS A 147 1.23 9.31 5.89
CA LYS A 147 1.55 10.70 6.21
C LYS A 147 2.94 10.73 6.83
N LEU A 148 3.92 11.24 6.10
CA LEU A 148 5.32 11.24 6.51
C LEU A 148 5.80 12.68 6.64
N ILE A 149 6.24 13.08 7.83
CA ILE A 149 6.94 14.35 8.01
C ILE A 149 8.39 14.13 7.60
N VAL A 150 8.90 14.96 6.70
CA VAL A 150 10.30 14.99 6.30
C VAL A 150 10.86 16.35 6.71
N LYS A 151 11.86 16.35 7.61
CA LYS A 151 12.37 17.57 8.22
C LYS A 151 13.89 17.63 8.22
N GLY A 152 14.45 18.83 8.04
CA GLY A 152 15.86 19.14 8.19
C GLY A 152 16.37 20.04 7.06
N PRO A 153 17.58 20.61 7.20
CA PRO A 153 18.11 21.56 6.22
C PRO A 153 18.33 20.94 4.83
N ASP A 154 18.54 19.61 4.75
CA ASP A 154 18.72 18.89 3.49
C ASP A 154 17.42 18.25 2.97
N ALA A 155 16.27 18.44 3.64
CA ALA A 155 15.03 17.74 3.29
C ALA A 155 14.52 18.10 1.88
N GLY A 156 14.69 19.35 1.44
CA GLY A 156 14.36 19.74 0.07
C GLY A 156 15.19 18.99 -0.98
N ARG A 157 16.50 18.83 -0.73
CA ARG A 157 17.43 18.06 -1.57
C ARG A 157 17.06 16.57 -1.58
N PHE A 158 16.68 16.04 -0.43
CA PHE A 158 16.23 14.65 -0.29
C PHE A 158 14.96 14.36 -1.07
N LEU A 159 13.95 15.21 -0.95
CA LEU A 159 12.71 15.08 -1.70
C LEU A 159 12.93 15.28 -3.21
N ASP A 160 13.91 16.10 -3.60
CA ASP A 160 14.35 16.16 -4.99
C ASP A 160 15.00 14.84 -5.45
N MET A 161 15.64 14.03 -4.61
CA MET A 161 16.10 12.73 -5.10
C MET A 161 14.98 11.69 -5.21
N LEU A 162 14.02 11.70 -4.27
CA LEU A 162 12.95 10.71 -4.21
C LEU A 162 11.86 10.91 -5.27
N TYR A 163 11.44 12.16 -5.49
CA TYR A 163 10.36 12.46 -6.43
C TYR A 163 10.90 12.77 -7.83
N THR A 164 10.13 12.50 -8.88
CA THR A 164 10.53 12.79 -10.27
C THR A 164 10.58 14.30 -10.58
N ASN A 165 9.80 15.12 -9.87
CA ASN A 165 9.77 16.58 -9.99
C ASN A 165 10.67 17.28 -8.94
N MET A 166 10.62 18.63 -8.84
CA MET A 166 11.54 19.44 -8.02
C MET A 166 10.85 19.99 -6.75
N MET A 167 10.71 19.19 -5.70
CA MET A 167 10.02 19.57 -4.45
C MET A 167 10.67 20.75 -3.71
N SER A 168 11.99 20.93 -3.78
CA SER A 168 12.71 22.02 -3.09
C SER A 168 12.27 23.43 -3.51
N THR A 169 11.75 23.57 -4.72
CA THR A 169 11.28 24.85 -5.30
C THR A 169 9.83 25.19 -4.94
N LEU A 170 9.11 24.29 -4.28
CA LEU A 170 7.75 24.53 -3.84
C LEU A 170 7.75 25.64 -2.77
N PRO A 171 6.99 26.74 -2.93
CA PRO A 171 6.88 27.73 -1.85
C PRO A 171 6.22 27.13 -0.59
N VAL A 172 6.59 27.64 0.58
CA VAL A 172 5.91 27.32 1.84
C VAL A 172 4.41 27.64 1.73
N GLY A 173 3.56 26.81 2.33
CA GLY A 173 2.10 26.93 2.24
C GLY A 173 1.47 26.31 0.98
N LYS A 174 2.30 25.76 0.08
CA LYS A 174 1.83 25.11 -1.15
C LYS A 174 1.99 23.59 -1.11
N CYS A 175 1.21 22.95 -1.97
CA CYS A 175 1.20 21.52 -2.21
C CYS A 175 1.70 21.20 -3.62
N ARG A 176 2.21 19.99 -3.81
CA ARG A 176 2.59 19.46 -5.13
C ARG A 176 2.37 17.96 -5.18
N TYR A 177 1.70 17.51 -6.23
CA TYR A 177 1.65 16.09 -6.56
C TYR A 177 3.00 15.63 -7.10
N GLY A 178 3.49 14.49 -6.63
CA GLY A 178 4.77 13.91 -7.03
C GLY A 178 4.67 12.42 -7.26
N LEU A 179 5.58 11.92 -8.09
CA LEU A 179 5.75 10.51 -8.40
C LEU A 179 7.07 10.02 -7.82
N MET A 180 7.07 8.84 -7.20
CA MET A 180 8.28 8.17 -6.74
C MET A 180 8.54 6.95 -7.61
N CYS A 181 9.79 6.76 -8.03
CA CYS A 181 10.20 5.59 -8.80
C CYS A 181 11.22 4.77 -8.03
N THR A 182 11.24 3.46 -8.32
CA THR A 182 12.38 2.60 -7.95
C THR A 182 13.62 2.99 -8.73
N GLU A 183 14.78 2.49 -8.32
CA GLU A 183 16.06 2.63 -9.03
C GLU A 183 16.00 2.07 -10.46
N ASN A 184 15.10 1.10 -10.69
CA ASN A 184 14.83 0.51 -12.00
C ASN A 184 13.95 1.38 -12.91
N GLY A 185 13.46 2.52 -12.41
CA GLY A 185 12.71 3.51 -13.17
C GLY A 185 11.19 3.33 -13.14
N PHE A 186 10.69 2.25 -12.54
CA PHE A 186 9.27 1.96 -12.44
C PHE A 186 8.61 2.76 -11.33
N LEU A 187 7.38 3.22 -11.60
CA LEU A 187 6.57 3.96 -10.63
C LEU A 187 6.25 3.03 -9.45
N THR A 188 6.49 3.52 -8.24
CA THR A 188 6.33 2.72 -7.02
C THR A 188 5.36 3.33 -6.02
N ASP A 189 5.23 4.64 -5.99
CA ASP A 189 4.24 5.34 -5.17
C ASP A 189 4.05 6.76 -5.71
N ASP A 190 3.01 7.43 -5.23
CA ASP A 190 2.69 8.80 -5.58
C ASP A 190 1.95 9.50 -4.43
N GLY A 191 1.77 10.80 -4.57
CA GLY A 191 0.91 11.55 -3.66
C GLY A 191 1.25 13.03 -3.59
N VAL A 192 0.55 13.72 -2.69
CA VAL A 192 0.70 15.16 -2.51
C VAL A 192 1.67 15.47 -1.37
N VAL A 193 2.66 16.28 -1.66
CA VAL A 193 3.59 16.85 -0.68
C VAL A 193 3.20 18.28 -0.38
N ALA A 194 3.01 18.61 0.90
CA ALA A 194 2.83 19.97 1.39
C ALA A 194 4.15 20.50 2.00
N ARG A 195 4.58 21.70 1.58
CA ARG A 195 5.73 22.35 2.22
C ARG A 195 5.26 23.17 3.42
N MET A 196 5.66 22.73 4.60
CA MET A 196 5.19 23.26 5.89
C MET A 196 5.99 24.48 6.35
N SER A 197 7.32 24.42 6.19
CA SER A 197 8.26 25.49 6.49
C SER A 197 9.43 25.42 5.50
N ASP A 198 10.45 26.24 5.69
CA ASP A 198 11.65 26.21 4.85
C ASP A 198 12.35 24.83 4.88
N ASP A 199 12.24 24.11 5.99
CA ASP A 199 12.93 22.86 6.29
C ASP A 199 12.01 21.67 6.62
N THR A 200 10.69 21.81 6.50
CA THR A 200 9.72 20.77 6.85
C THR A 200 8.68 20.55 5.74
N TRP A 201 8.42 19.28 5.43
CA TRP A 201 7.42 18.83 4.46
C TRP A 201 6.54 17.74 5.07
N LEU A 202 5.30 17.66 4.60
CA LEU A 202 4.38 16.57 4.87
C LEU A 202 4.07 15.85 3.55
N CYS A 203 4.58 14.64 3.42
CA CYS A 203 4.39 13.78 2.26
C CYS A 203 3.21 12.85 2.51
N HIS A 204 2.19 12.94 1.66
CA HIS A 204 1.14 11.93 1.60
C HIS A 204 1.55 10.83 0.61
N THR A 205 1.34 9.58 1.00
CA THR A 205 1.60 8.38 0.17
C THR A 205 0.31 7.60 0.01
N THR A 206 0.32 6.60 -0.87
CA THR A 206 -0.80 5.65 -0.95
C THR A 206 -1.02 4.92 0.39
N THR A 207 -2.25 4.44 0.62
CA THR A 207 -2.58 3.65 1.83
C THR A 207 -1.71 2.40 1.95
N GLY A 208 -1.49 1.68 0.85
CA GLY A 208 -0.65 0.48 0.83
C GLY A 208 0.84 0.76 0.89
N GLY A 209 1.27 1.96 0.45
CA GLY A 209 2.67 2.37 0.40
C GLY A 209 3.24 2.94 1.69
N ALA A 210 2.41 3.36 2.65
CA ALA A 210 2.82 4.14 3.83
C ALA A 210 4.09 3.62 4.54
N GLU A 211 4.06 2.37 5.02
CA GLU A 211 5.20 1.78 5.75
C GLU A 211 6.39 1.50 4.83
N ARG A 212 6.12 1.08 3.59
CA ARG A 212 7.18 0.74 2.62
C ARG A 212 7.94 1.99 2.18
N ILE A 213 7.25 3.10 1.93
CA ILE A 213 7.86 4.37 1.54
C ILE A 213 8.60 4.99 2.71
N HIS A 214 8.07 4.90 3.94
CA HIS A 214 8.81 5.28 5.12
C HIS A 214 10.11 4.49 5.26
N ALA A 215 10.06 3.15 5.15
CA ALA A 215 11.23 2.30 5.20
C ALA A 215 12.22 2.61 4.06
N HIS A 216 11.74 2.90 2.86
CA HIS A 216 12.57 3.28 1.72
C HIS A 216 13.28 4.62 1.95
N MET A 217 12.59 5.61 2.52
CA MET A 217 13.21 6.88 2.91
C MET A 217 14.33 6.66 3.93
N GLU A 218 14.08 5.85 4.95
CA GLU A 218 15.05 5.51 5.98
C GLU A 218 16.24 4.71 5.42
N GLU A 219 16.00 3.75 4.52
CA GLU A 219 17.05 2.97 3.86
C GLU A 219 18.04 3.92 3.16
N TRP A 220 17.56 4.79 2.26
CA TRP A 220 18.44 5.73 1.55
C TRP A 220 19.19 6.68 2.49
N LEU A 221 18.54 7.19 3.54
CA LEU A 221 19.19 8.05 4.52
C LEU A 221 20.24 7.30 5.35
N GLN A 222 20.04 6.02 5.66
CA GLN A 222 20.95 5.25 6.49
C GLN A 222 22.10 4.61 5.70
N THR A 223 21.87 4.24 4.44
CA THR A 223 22.85 3.45 3.67
C THR A 223 23.60 4.25 2.61
N GLU A 224 23.00 5.31 2.05
CA GLU A 224 23.57 6.06 0.92
C GLU A 224 23.84 7.53 1.26
N TRP A 225 22.92 8.18 1.97
CA TRP A 225 22.96 9.62 2.29
C TRP A 225 23.06 9.89 3.80
N TRP A 226 23.87 9.08 4.48
CA TRP A 226 24.08 9.11 5.94
C TRP A 226 24.61 10.43 6.49
N ASP A 227 25.16 11.29 5.62
CA ASP A 227 25.67 12.62 5.96
C ASP A 227 24.63 13.75 5.75
N TRP A 228 23.45 13.44 5.20
CA TRP A 228 22.38 14.43 4.98
C TRP A 228 21.59 14.63 6.28
N LYS A 229 21.35 15.88 6.64
CA LYS A 229 20.61 16.22 7.85
C LYS A 229 19.11 16.21 7.56
N VAL A 230 18.54 15.01 7.46
CA VAL A 230 17.13 14.75 7.22
C VAL A 230 16.61 13.74 8.22
N TYR A 231 15.40 13.97 8.70
CA TYR A 231 14.69 13.12 9.64
C TYR A 231 13.29 12.85 9.10
N VAL A 232 12.88 11.60 9.11
CA VAL A 232 11.54 11.20 8.67
C VAL A 232 10.76 10.67 9.87
N ALA A 233 9.50 11.08 9.97
CA ALA A 233 8.58 10.58 10.99
C ALA A 233 7.27 10.15 10.32
N ASN A 234 6.91 8.88 10.50
CA ASN A 234 5.61 8.38 10.11
C ASN A 234 4.55 8.85 11.12
N VAL A 235 3.70 9.79 10.67
CA VAL A 235 2.58 10.36 11.43
C VAL A 235 1.22 9.91 10.87
N THR A 236 1.19 8.78 10.16
CA THR A 236 -0.01 8.24 9.50
C THR A 236 -1.19 8.11 10.47
N GLU A 237 -0.95 7.58 11.67
CA GLU A 237 -1.99 7.35 12.68
C GLU A 237 -2.22 8.55 13.61
N GLN A 238 -1.41 9.61 13.53
CA GLN A 238 -1.59 10.81 14.34
C GLN A 238 -2.84 11.60 13.93
N TYR A 239 -3.25 11.47 12.67
CA TYR A 239 -4.32 12.26 12.07
C TYR A 239 -5.42 11.39 11.48
N ALA A 240 -6.67 11.73 11.81
CA ALA A 240 -7.80 11.38 10.96
C ALA A 240 -7.83 12.37 9.79
N GLN A 241 -8.22 11.92 8.60
CA GLN A 241 -8.31 12.77 7.42
C GLN A 241 -9.61 12.52 6.68
N ILE A 242 -10.38 13.58 6.45
CA ILE A 242 -11.69 13.52 5.82
C ILE A 242 -11.65 14.35 4.55
N GLY A 243 -12.01 13.72 3.42
CA GLY A 243 -12.27 14.43 2.17
C GLY A 243 -13.68 14.99 2.16
N VAL A 244 -13.82 16.31 2.02
CA VAL A 244 -15.10 17.00 1.81
C VAL A 244 -15.13 17.47 0.36
N VAL A 245 -15.90 16.78 -0.46
CA VAL A 245 -15.76 16.79 -1.93
C VAL A 245 -17.08 17.21 -2.58
N GLY A 246 -17.04 18.08 -3.59
CA GLY A 246 -18.21 18.52 -4.35
C GLY A 246 -18.41 20.04 -4.30
N PRO A 247 -19.30 20.58 -5.15
CA PRO A 247 -19.55 22.01 -5.26
C PRO A 247 -20.01 22.66 -3.95
N LYS A 248 -20.66 21.90 -3.05
CA LYS A 248 -21.14 22.37 -1.74
C LYS A 248 -20.15 22.19 -0.59
N ALA A 249 -18.96 21.63 -0.85
CA ALA A 249 -17.96 21.38 0.19
C ALA A 249 -17.59 22.63 1.01
N ARG A 250 -17.38 23.78 0.35
CA ARG A 250 -17.06 25.03 1.06
C ARG A 250 -18.22 25.50 1.96
N GLU A 251 -19.45 25.43 1.46
CA GLU A 251 -20.65 25.86 2.19
C GLU A 251 -20.80 25.05 3.49
N VAL A 252 -20.63 23.73 3.42
CA VAL A 252 -20.66 22.84 4.60
C VAL A 252 -19.59 23.22 5.62
N LEU A 253 -18.35 23.44 5.17
CA LEU A 253 -17.26 23.81 6.08
C LEU A 253 -17.47 25.17 6.74
N GLN A 254 -18.02 26.14 6.00
CA GLN A 254 -18.35 27.46 6.55
C GLN A 254 -19.53 27.39 7.54
N ALA A 255 -20.48 26.48 7.34
CA ALA A 255 -21.61 26.29 8.25
C ALA A 255 -21.19 25.78 9.64
N LEU A 256 -20.06 25.08 9.74
CA LEU A 256 -19.46 24.71 11.03
C LEU A 256 -18.92 25.91 11.82
N GLY A 257 -18.69 27.05 11.16
CA GLY A 257 -18.04 28.21 11.75
C GLY A 257 -16.53 28.01 11.93
N GLY A 258 -15.94 28.76 12.86
CA GLY A 258 -14.48 28.82 13.06
C GLY A 258 -13.88 30.15 12.58
N ASP A 259 -12.56 30.24 12.57
CA ASP A 259 -11.82 31.45 12.19
C ASP A 259 -11.04 31.32 10.88
N MET A 260 -11.04 30.13 10.27
CA MET A 260 -10.35 29.88 9.00
C MET A 260 -11.12 30.46 7.81
N ASP A 261 -10.43 31.27 6.99
CA ASP A 261 -10.96 31.75 5.71
C ASP A 261 -10.78 30.68 4.62
N LEU A 262 -11.90 30.07 4.21
CA LEU A 262 -11.98 29.02 3.19
C LEU A 262 -12.36 29.54 1.79
N SER A 263 -12.35 30.87 1.60
CA SER A 263 -12.61 31.51 0.32
C SER A 263 -11.59 31.06 -0.74
N LYS A 264 -11.97 31.23 -2.01
CA LYS A 264 -11.09 30.85 -3.14
C LYS A 264 -9.81 31.68 -3.15
N GLU A 265 -9.89 32.90 -2.65
CA GLU A 265 -8.81 33.87 -2.57
C GLU A 265 -7.84 33.53 -1.43
N ALA A 266 -8.36 33.16 -0.26
CA ALA A 266 -7.55 32.81 0.91
C ALA A 266 -6.93 31.42 0.82
N LEU A 267 -7.65 30.42 0.28
CA LEU A 267 -7.14 29.06 0.09
C LEU A 267 -7.29 28.55 -1.36
N PRO A 268 -6.40 29.00 -2.28
CA PRO A 268 -6.38 28.57 -3.68
C PRO A 268 -6.02 27.09 -3.89
N PHE A 269 -6.10 26.62 -5.15
CA PHE A 269 -5.75 25.23 -5.51
C PHE A 269 -4.32 24.90 -5.11
N MET A 270 -4.10 23.67 -4.61
CA MET A 270 -2.79 23.16 -4.22
C MET A 270 -2.12 24.04 -3.16
N GLN A 271 -2.91 24.52 -2.20
CA GLN A 271 -2.44 25.18 -0.99
C GLN A 271 -3.01 24.50 0.24
N TRP A 272 -2.39 24.78 1.38
CA TRP A 272 -2.83 24.28 2.67
C TRP A 272 -2.74 25.37 3.73
N ALA A 273 -3.54 25.24 4.78
CA ALA A 273 -3.54 26.14 5.93
C ALA A 273 -3.89 25.38 7.21
N ASP A 274 -3.32 25.84 8.33
CA ASP A 274 -3.74 25.47 9.68
C ASP A 274 -4.69 26.55 10.22
N GLY A 275 -5.64 26.14 11.06
CA GLY A 275 -6.59 27.03 11.73
C GLY A 275 -7.76 26.25 12.30
N ARG A 276 -8.88 26.93 12.61
CA ARG A 276 -10.02 26.28 13.25
C ARG A 276 -11.25 26.21 12.35
N ILE A 277 -11.83 25.02 12.24
CA ILE A 277 -13.16 24.80 11.63
C ILE A 277 -14.09 24.31 12.75
N GLY A 278 -15.12 25.09 13.05
CA GLY A 278 -15.92 24.90 14.27
C GLY A 278 -15.04 24.93 15.52
N ASP A 279 -15.08 23.85 16.30
CA ASP A 279 -14.29 23.64 17.52
C ASP A 279 -13.00 22.80 17.29
N PHE A 280 -12.67 22.49 16.05
CA PHE A 280 -11.59 21.55 15.71
C PHE A 280 -10.36 22.27 15.15
N ASP A 281 -9.19 21.98 15.74
CA ASP A 281 -7.90 22.35 15.15
C ASP A 281 -7.68 21.50 13.90
N ALA A 282 -7.67 22.17 12.75
CA ALA A 282 -7.72 21.52 11.45
C ALA A 282 -6.58 22.01 10.56
N ARG A 283 -5.97 21.05 9.86
CA ARG A 283 -5.12 21.31 8.71
C ARG A 283 -5.90 21.01 7.44
N VAL A 284 -6.10 22.03 6.62
CA VAL A 284 -6.92 21.95 5.41
C VAL A 284 -6.04 22.01 4.18
N PHE A 285 -6.20 21.03 3.28
CA PHE A 285 -5.55 20.98 1.98
C PHE A 285 -6.59 21.15 0.88
N ARG A 286 -6.43 22.16 0.03
CA ARG A 286 -7.32 22.38 -1.12
C ARG A 286 -6.80 21.59 -2.33
N ILE A 287 -6.94 20.28 -2.22
CA ILE A 287 -6.52 19.24 -3.18
C ILE A 287 -7.70 18.37 -3.59
N SER A 288 -7.61 17.74 -4.76
CA SER A 288 -8.72 16.97 -5.32
C SER A 288 -8.20 15.77 -6.10
N PHE A 289 -8.75 14.59 -5.79
CA PHE A 289 -8.57 13.36 -6.56
C PHE A 289 -9.83 12.96 -7.33
N SER A 290 -10.91 13.75 -7.25
CA SER A 290 -12.16 13.55 -8.01
C SER A 290 -12.31 14.52 -9.18
N GLY A 291 -11.51 15.58 -9.22
CA GLY A 291 -11.67 16.71 -10.14
C GLY A 291 -12.74 17.73 -9.71
N GLU A 292 -13.44 17.49 -8.60
CA GLU A 292 -14.34 18.46 -7.98
C GLU A 292 -13.59 19.47 -7.10
N LEU A 293 -14.30 20.53 -6.67
CA LEU A 293 -13.90 21.27 -5.48
C LEU A 293 -13.77 20.30 -4.32
N SER A 294 -12.63 20.29 -3.65
CA SER A 294 -12.35 19.34 -2.59
C SER A 294 -11.43 19.97 -1.56
N TYR A 295 -11.68 19.60 -0.31
CA TYR A 295 -10.87 19.90 0.86
C TYR A 295 -10.56 18.59 1.57
N GLU A 296 -9.29 18.25 1.68
CA GLU A 296 -8.86 17.17 2.58
C GLU A 296 -8.47 17.81 3.91
N ILE A 297 -9.06 17.33 5.00
CA ILE A 297 -8.96 17.98 6.30
C ILE A 297 -8.41 16.99 7.30
N ALA A 298 -7.21 17.27 7.80
CA ALA A 298 -6.58 16.49 8.84
C ALA A 298 -6.85 17.12 10.22
N VAL A 299 -7.37 16.31 11.14
CA VAL A 299 -7.57 16.63 12.55
C VAL A 299 -6.84 15.58 13.39
N PRO A 300 -6.48 15.85 14.67
CA PRO A 300 -5.95 14.80 15.55
C PRO A 300 -6.85 13.57 15.53
N ALA A 301 -6.29 12.36 15.43
CA ALA A 301 -7.07 11.13 15.27
C ALA A 301 -8.14 10.94 16.36
N SER A 302 -7.84 11.39 17.59
CA SER A 302 -8.78 11.39 18.72
C SER A 302 -10.04 12.24 18.50
N GLN A 303 -10.01 13.19 17.56
CA GLN A 303 -11.15 14.06 17.20
C GLN A 303 -11.85 13.62 15.91
N GLY A 304 -11.32 12.64 15.17
CA GLY A 304 -11.80 12.26 13.83
C GLY A 304 -13.29 11.96 13.78
N MET A 305 -13.79 11.14 14.72
CA MET A 305 -15.22 10.80 14.80
C MET A 305 -16.10 12.03 15.13
N ALA A 306 -15.64 12.89 16.03
CA ALA A 306 -16.39 14.09 16.39
C ALA A 306 -16.48 15.06 15.20
N PHE A 307 -15.39 15.23 14.47
CA PHE A 307 -15.36 16.07 13.27
C PHE A 307 -16.21 15.48 12.13
N TRP A 308 -16.15 14.16 11.91
CA TRP A 308 -17.01 13.46 10.94
C TRP A 308 -18.51 13.69 11.21
N ARG A 309 -18.96 13.58 12.47
CA ARG A 309 -20.35 13.87 12.84
C ARG A 309 -20.73 15.32 12.60
N ALA A 310 -19.86 16.25 12.99
CA ALA A 310 -20.11 17.67 12.76
C ALA A 310 -20.30 17.97 11.25
N LEU A 311 -19.47 17.38 10.39
CA LEU A 311 -19.61 17.51 8.93
C LEU A 311 -20.95 16.96 8.42
N LEU A 312 -21.39 15.81 8.92
CA LEU A 312 -22.68 15.24 8.55
C LEU A 312 -23.83 16.15 8.95
N ASP A 313 -23.82 16.65 10.18
CA ASP A 313 -24.87 17.54 10.71
C ASP A 313 -24.93 18.85 9.90
N ALA A 314 -23.78 19.47 9.63
CA ALA A 314 -23.70 20.70 8.83
C ALA A 314 -24.04 20.48 7.35
N GLY A 315 -23.82 19.28 6.84
CA GLY A 315 -24.05 18.92 5.45
C GLY A 315 -25.46 18.39 5.15
N GLU A 316 -26.28 18.08 6.16
CA GLU A 316 -27.64 17.56 5.99
C GLU A 316 -28.52 18.44 5.08
N PRO A 317 -28.54 19.78 5.22
CA PRO A 317 -29.29 20.66 4.31
C PRO A 317 -28.81 20.62 2.84
N HIS A 318 -27.60 20.11 2.60
CA HIS A 318 -26.97 20.00 1.29
C HIS A 318 -27.01 18.58 0.72
N GLY A 319 -27.68 17.64 1.39
CA GLY A 319 -27.76 16.24 0.96
C GLY A 319 -26.42 15.52 1.05
N ILE A 320 -25.60 15.86 2.06
CA ILE A 320 -24.27 15.28 2.23
C ILE A 320 -24.30 13.75 2.21
N THR A 321 -23.41 13.16 1.42
CA THR A 321 -23.40 11.72 1.18
C THR A 321 -22.02 11.11 1.47
N PRO A 322 -21.89 10.32 2.55
CA PRO A 322 -20.73 9.45 2.73
C PRO A 322 -20.54 8.57 1.49
N TYR A 323 -19.31 8.44 1.04
CA TYR A 323 -18.96 7.58 -0.08
C TYR A 323 -17.70 6.77 0.19
N GLY A 324 -17.64 5.60 -0.44
CA GLY A 324 -16.53 4.67 -0.26
C GLY A 324 -15.45 4.77 -1.34
N THR A 325 -14.53 3.81 -1.32
CA THR A 325 -13.41 3.77 -2.27
C THR A 325 -13.83 3.53 -3.71
N GLU A 326 -14.94 2.82 -3.97
CA GLU A 326 -15.37 2.60 -5.36
C GLU A 326 -15.89 3.88 -6.01
N CYS A 327 -16.66 4.69 -5.28
CA CYS A 327 -17.06 6.02 -5.74
C CYS A 327 -15.82 6.90 -6.01
N LEU A 328 -14.79 6.83 -5.15
CA LEU A 328 -13.50 7.48 -5.41
C LEU A 328 -12.84 6.97 -6.70
N HIS A 329 -12.81 5.65 -6.93
CA HIS A 329 -12.21 5.01 -8.10
C HIS A 329 -12.90 5.44 -9.40
N ILE A 330 -14.23 5.52 -9.42
CA ILE A 330 -14.96 6.06 -10.57
C ILE A 330 -14.57 7.53 -10.79
N MET A 331 -14.70 8.37 -9.75
CA MET A 331 -14.46 9.81 -9.90
C MET A 331 -13.03 10.16 -10.32
N ARG A 332 -12.02 9.41 -9.86
CA ARG A 332 -10.61 9.61 -10.26
C ARG A 332 -10.35 9.10 -11.68
N ALA A 333 -10.96 7.98 -12.06
CA ALA A 333 -10.83 7.41 -13.40
C ALA A 333 -11.45 8.33 -14.47
N GLU A 334 -12.59 8.97 -14.17
CA GLU A 334 -13.21 9.99 -15.02
C GLU A 334 -12.28 11.19 -15.31
N LYS A 335 -11.28 11.43 -14.45
CA LYS A 335 -10.26 12.47 -14.65
C LYS A 335 -8.96 11.94 -15.26
N GLY A 336 -8.85 10.63 -15.47
CA GLY A 336 -7.61 9.97 -15.90
C GLY A 336 -6.51 10.00 -14.83
N PHE A 337 -6.87 10.12 -13.55
CA PHE A 337 -5.90 9.97 -12.47
C PHE A 337 -5.63 8.50 -12.20
N ILE A 338 -4.39 8.18 -11.88
CA ILE A 338 -3.93 6.80 -11.64
C ILE A 338 -4.09 6.42 -10.17
N MET A 339 -4.18 5.13 -9.91
CA MET A 339 -3.98 4.52 -8.61
C MET A 339 -2.83 3.51 -8.72
N ILE A 340 -1.86 3.61 -7.82
CA ILE A 340 -0.75 2.67 -7.75
C ILE A 340 -1.31 1.27 -7.44
N GLY A 341 -1.01 0.32 -8.32
CA GLY A 341 -1.51 -1.06 -8.26
C GLY A 341 -2.64 -1.36 -9.26
N ASP A 342 -3.39 -0.33 -9.69
CA ASP A 342 -4.46 -0.50 -10.68
C ASP A 342 -3.93 -0.22 -12.09
N GLU A 343 -3.39 0.98 -12.32
CA GLU A 343 -2.75 1.35 -13.59
C GLU A 343 -1.25 1.05 -13.61
N THR A 344 -0.71 0.46 -12.54
CA THR A 344 0.70 0.08 -12.44
C THR A 344 0.87 -1.32 -11.90
N ASP A 345 1.73 -2.11 -12.54
CA ASP A 345 1.98 -3.52 -12.19
C ASP A 345 3.45 -3.81 -11.80
N GLY A 346 4.21 -2.76 -11.50
CA GLY A 346 5.66 -2.84 -11.24
C GLY A 346 6.54 -2.81 -12.50
N THR A 347 5.94 -2.74 -13.70
CA THR A 347 6.67 -2.59 -14.98
C THR A 347 6.39 -1.27 -15.70
N VAL A 348 5.55 -0.42 -15.10
CA VAL A 348 5.09 0.85 -15.68
C VAL A 348 5.98 2.01 -15.21
N ILE A 349 6.40 2.86 -16.16
CA ILE A 349 7.12 4.12 -15.86
C ILE A 349 6.15 5.32 -16.00
N PRO A 350 6.41 6.47 -15.36
CA PRO A 350 5.54 7.66 -15.46
C PRO A 350 5.17 8.09 -16.89
N GLN A 351 6.10 7.89 -17.84
CA GLN A 351 5.92 8.20 -19.26
C GLN A 351 4.88 7.31 -19.94
N ASP A 352 4.64 6.10 -19.42
CA ASP A 352 3.61 5.18 -19.92
C ASP A 352 2.21 5.63 -19.52
N LEU A 353 2.11 6.34 -18.41
CA LEU A 353 0.86 6.87 -17.85
C LEU A 353 0.49 8.26 -18.37
N GLY A 354 1.25 8.79 -19.34
CA GLY A 354 1.07 10.16 -19.83
C GLY A 354 1.53 11.25 -18.83
N LEU A 355 2.21 10.88 -17.74
CA LEU A 355 2.60 11.79 -16.66
C LEU A 355 3.96 12.48 -16.88
N ASN A 356 4.34 12.67 -18.15
CA ASN A 356 5.59 13.35 -18.54
C ASN A 356 5.73 14.76 -17.92
N TRP A 357 4.61 15.43 -17.66
CA TRP A 357 4.56 16.75 -17.04
C TRP A 357 5.05 16.76 -15.58
N ALA A 358 5.00 15.61 -14.90
CA ALA A 358 5.47 15.43 -13.53
C ALA A 358 6.95 14.99 -13.46
N ILE A 359 7.67 14.96 -14.58
CA ILE A 359 9.09 14.58 -14.63
C ILE A 359 9.95 15.81 -14.89
N SER A 360 10.91 16.07 -14.01
CA SER A 360 11.82 17.20 -14.18
C SER A 360 12.83 16.94 -15.29
N LYS A 361 12.91 17.88 -16.23
CA LYS A 361 13.99 17.93 -17.23
C LYS A 361 15.24 18.67 -16.74
N LYS A 362 15.14 19.36 -15.59
CA LYS A 362 16.18 20.26 -15.07
C LYS A 362 17.06 19.63 -13.99
N LYS A 363 16.58 18.54 -13.38
CA LYS A 363 17.32 17.84 -12.34
C LYS A 363 18.42 17.02 -12.97
N ASP A 364 19.59 16.99 -12.35
CA ASP A 364 20.68 16.13 -12.79
C ASP A 364 20.28 14.67 -12.61
N ASP A 365 19.70 14.32 -11.46
CA ASP A 365 19.23 12.97 -11.16
C ASP A 365 17.98 12.92 -10.26
N TYR A 366 17.37 11.75 -10.20
CA TYR A 366 16.38 11.29 -9.21
C TYR A 366 16.32 9.76 -9.27
N LEU A 367 15.83 9.10 -8.22
CA LEU A 367 15.73 7.65 -8.19
C LEU A 367 14.92 7.12 -9.38
N GLY A 368 15.58 6.32 -10.22
CA GLY A 368 14.99 5.73 -11.42
C GLY A 368 15.25 6.48 -12.73
N LYS A 369 15.71 7.74 -12.72
CA LYS A 369 15.94 8.52 -13.94
C LYS A 369 16.89 7.81 -14.90
N ARG A 370 18.06 7.38 -14.40
CA ARG A 370 19.06 6.66 -15.20
C ARG A 370 18.52 5.39 -15.84
N ALA A 371 17.63 4.68 -15.15
CA ALA A 371 17.05 3.43 -15.66
C ALA A 371 15.97 3.66 -16.72
N GLN A 372 15.26 4.79 -16.66
CA GLN A 372 14.31 5.24 -17.68
C GLN A 372 15.00 5.61 -19.00
N ASP A 373 16.32 5.88 -18.99
CA ASP A 373 17.10 6.13 -20.21
C ASP A 373 17.55 4.85 -20.94
N ARG A 374 17.31 3.66 -20.37
CA ARG A 374 17.64 2.38 -21.02
C ARG A 374 16.83 2.18 -22.30
N GLU A 375 17.40 1.48 -23.28
CA GLU A 375 16.83 1.26 -24.61
C GLU A 375 15.36 0.82 -24.57
N HIS A 376 15.04 -0.22 -23.80
CA HIS A 376 13.67 -0.72 -23.70
C HIS A 376 12.69 0.28 -23.06
N MET A 377 13.15 1.14 -22.15
CA MET A 377 12.29 2.15 -21.51
C MET A 377 11.97 3.33 -22.43
N ARG A 378 12.77 3.50 -23.49
CA ARG A 378 12.59 4.52 -24.52
C ARG A 378 11.89 3.99 -25.77
N ASP A 379 11.52 2.71 -25.80
CA ASP A 379 10.82 2.10 -26.91
C ASP A 379 9.44 2.77 -27.10
N PRO A 380 9.14 3.35 -28.28
CA PRO A 380 7.83 3.95 -28.55
C PRO A 380 6.67 2.94 -28.54
N LEU A 381 6.95 1.63 -28.58
CA LEU A 381 5.96 0.55 -28.56
C LEU A 381 5.55 0.11 -27.15
N ARG A 382 6.11 0.72 -26.10
CA ARG A 382 5.64 0.49 -24.73
C ARG A 382 4.16 0.83 -24.58
N TRP A 383 3.45 0.04 -23.80
CA TRP A 383 2.04 0.26 -23.51
C TRP A 383 1.81 1.63 -22.88
N LYS A 384 0.74 2.30 -23.30
CA LYS A 384 0.35 3.62 -22.81
C LYS A 384 -1.04 3.55 -22.20
N LEU A 385 -1.23 4.22 -21.08
CA LEU A 385 -2.55 4.39 -20.47
C LEU A 385 -3.40 5.29 -21.39
N VAL A 386 -4.58 4.79 -21.74
CA VAL A 386 -5.59 5.49 -22.53
C VAL A 386 -6.98 5.26 -21.94
N GLY A 387 -7.89 6.20 -22.15
CA GLY A 387 -9.32 5.97 -21.91
C GLY A 387 -9.94 5.22 -23.09
N LEU A 388 -10.90 4.34 -22.80
CA LEU A 388 -11.69 3.63 -23.81
C LEU A 388 -13.16 4.02 -23.64
N GLU A 389 -13.84 4.30 -24.73
CA GLU A 389 -15.28 4.63 -24.80
C GLU A 389 -16.05 3.55 -25.56
#